data_AF-A0A524E1F4-F1
#
_entry.id   AF-A0A524E1F4-F1
#
_cell.length_a   1.000
_cell.length_b   1.000
_cell.length_c   1.000
_cell.angle_alpha   90.00
_cell.angle_beta   90.00
_cell.angle_gamma   90.00
#
_symmetry.space_group_name_H-M   'P 1'
#
loop_
_entity.id
_entity.type
_entity.pdbx_description
1 polymer ?
#
loop_
_entity_poly.entity_id
_entity_poly.type
_entity_poly.pdbx_seq_one_letter_code
_entity_poly.pdbx_strand_id
1 'polypeptide(L)'
;MQSIKGKKESMLRLLGMVLILIGLLASLIFDYFILMMNFYVFVLLIFIPWFILIILLKLEKDFFVDNMWKLFLLFGIYTFIMIIIGIFIPMGADMIPFIMISISYILLILSWHFALSIFKKEKTIFLIGGIIYCILSVIFRIPLLVLKIGLLLGISALVIIVLGMLLIIIAEMVMKKKGLLNWI
;
A
#
# COMPACT_ATOMS: atom_id res chain seq x y z
N MET A 1 14.88 25.97 19.99
CA MET A 1 13.62 25.49 20.63
C MET A 1 12.49 25.13 19.65
N GLN A 2 12.64 25.31 18.32
CA GLN A 2 11.58 24.92 17.36
C GLN A 2 11.44 23.39 17.16
N SER A 3 12.49 22.59 17.44
CA SER A 3 12.47 21.13 17.24
C SER A 3 11.49 20.36 18.15
N ILE A 4 11.08 20.94 19.29
CA ILE A 4 10.19 20.26 20.25
C ILE A 4 8.72 20.40 19.84
N LYS A 5 8.33 21.50 19.17
CA LYS A 5 6.91 21.85 18.93
C LYS A 5 6.18 20.97 17.91
N GLY A 6 6.90 20.17 17.10
CA GLY A 6 6.33 19.26 16.10
C GLY A 6 6.68 17.79 16.30
N LYS A 7 7.42 17.44 17.38
CA LYS A 7 7.91 16.06 17.59
C LYS A 7 6.76 15.08 17.75
N LYS A 8 5.71 15.45 18.48
CA LYS A 8 4.54 14.57 18.73
C LYS A 8 3.77 14.28 17.44
N GLU A 9 3.52 15.30 16.63
CA GLU A 9 2.79 15.19 15.37
C GLU A 9 3.60 14.41 14.33
N SER A 10 4.91 14.64 14.26
CA SER A 10 5.80 13.86 13.39
C SER A 10 5.79 12.37 13.78
N MET A 11 5.84 12.06 15.09
CA MET A 11 5.71 10.69 15.58
C MET A 11 4.36 10.07 15.26
N LEU A 12 3.26 10.83 15.28
CA LEU A 12 1.93 10.34 14.87
C LEU A 12 1.88 9.97 13.39
N ARG A 13 2.53 10.76 12.51
CA ARG A 13 2.63 10.39 11.07
C ARG A 13 3.44 9.11 10.88
N LEU A 14 4.57 9.00 11.58
CA LEU A 14 5.42 7.81 11.53
C LEU A 14 4.64 6.59 12.00
N LEU A 15 3.90 6.71 13.10
CA LEU A 15 3.05 5.64 13.61
C LEU A 15 1.98 5.25 12.58
N GLY A 16 1.32 6.23 11.94
CA GLY A 16 0.36 5.94 10.88
C GLY A 16 0.99 5.22 9.68
N MET A 17 2.20 5.60 9.28
CA MET A 17 2.96 4.91 8.22
C MET A 17 3.29 3.46 8.62
N VAL A 18 3.69 3.23 9.87
CA VAL A 18 3.97 1.88 10.39
C VAL A 18 2.70 1.03 10.43
N LEU A 19 1.56 1.62 10.83
CA LEU A 19 0.27 0.91 10.79
C LEU A 19 -0.12 0.50 9.36
N ILE A 20 0.05 1.38 8.37
CA ILE A 20 -0.18 1.02 6.96
C ILE A 20 0.69 -0.18 6.56
N LEU A 21 1.96 -0.20 6.97
CA LEU A 21 2.86 -1.33 6.70
C LEU A 21 2.38 -2.62 7.36
N ILE A 22 2.00 -2.57 8.64
CA ILE A 22 1.50 -3.72 9.38
C ILE A 22 0.23 -4.25 8.71
N GLY A 23 -0.72 -3.38 8.35
CA GLY A 23 -1.95 -3.77 7.69
C GLY A 23 -1.72 -4.32 6.28
N LEU A 24 -0.71 -3.82 5.56
CA LEU A 24 -0.27 -4.36 4.27
C LEU A 24 0.26 -5.80 4.41
N LEU A 25 1.14 -6.04 5.39
CA LEU A 25 1.66 -7.38 5.66
C LEU A 25 0.57 -8.34 6.14
N ALA A 26 -0.34 -7.88 7.01
CA ALA A 26 -1.50 -8.66 7.45
C ALA A 26 -2.41 -9.03 6.28
N SER A 27 -2.66 -8.09 5.35
CA SER A 27 -3.44 -8.36 4.14
C SER A 27 -2.77 -9.45 3.30
N LEU A 28 -1.44 -9.42 3.16
CA LEU A 28 -0.68 -10.42 2.39
C LEU A 28 -0.78 -11.82 3.00
N ILE A 29 -0.81 -11.90 4.33
CA ILE A 29 -1.03 -13.17 5.03
C ILE A 29 -2.46 -13.65 4.82
N PHE A 30 -3.46 -12.76 4.88
CA PHE A 30 -4.87 -13.16 4.72
C PHE A 30 -5.22 -13.58 3.29
N ASP A 31 -4.58 -13.01 2.27
CA ASP A 31 -4.82 -13.39 0.89
C ASP A 31 -4.42 -14.84 0.57
N TYR A 32 -3.56 -15.46 1.38
CA TYR A 32 -3.28 -16.90 1.32
C TYR A 32 -4.55 -17.75 1.44
N PHE A 33 -5.54 -17.29 2.21
CA PHE A 33 -6.79 -18.02 2.41
C PHE A 33 -7.85 -17.73 1.35
N ILE A 34 -7.65 -16.67 0.55
CA ILE A 34 -8.57 -16.26 -0.52
C ILE A 34 -8.19 -16.93 -1.83
N LEU A 35 -6.91 -16.84 -2.18
CA LEU A 35 -6.40 -17.24 -3.49
C LEU A 35 -5.98 -18.71 -3.47
N MET A 36 -6.15 -19.39 -4.60
CA MET A 36 -5.45 -20.66 -4.81
C MET A 36 -3.94 -20.46 -4.70
N MET A 37 -3.24 -21.50 -4.24
CA MET A 37 -1.79 -21.47 -4.01
C MET A 37 -1.00 -20.90 -5.19
N ASN A 38 -1.38 -21.26 -6.43
CA ASN A 38 -0.74 -20.73 -7.64
C ASN A 38 -0.90 -19.21 -7.72
N PHE A 39 -2.12 -18.68 -7.65
CA PHE A 39 -2.35 -17.23 -7.69
C PHE A 39 -1.67 -16.50 -6.53
N TYR A 40 -1.64 -17.10 -5.35
CA TYR A 40 -0.93 -16.52 -4.20
C TYR A 40 0.57 -16.37 -4.46
N VAL A 41 1.21 -17.38 -5.07
CA VAL A 41 2.63 -17.30 -5.46
C VAL A 41 2.84 -16.19 -6.48
N PHE A 42 1.95 -16.01 -7.46
CA PHE A 42 2.04 -14.89 -8.41
C PHE A 42 1.90 -13.53 -7.71
N VAL A 43 0.97 -13.41 -6.75
CA VAL A 43 0.86 -12.19 -5.94
C VAL A 43 2.16 -11.91 -5.18
N LEU A 44 2.80 -12.93 -4.59
CA LEU A 44 4.09 -12.76 -3.91
C LEU A 44 5.20 -12.35 -4.88
N LEU A 45 5.27 -12.97 -6.06
CA LEU A 45 6.24 -12.62 -7.09
C LEU A 45 6.04 -11.20 -7.62
N ILE A 46 4.82 -10.66 -7.60
CA ILE A 46 4.56 -9.26 -7.91
C ILE A 46 4.94 -8.37 -6.71
N PHE A 47 4.50 -8.74 -5.51
CA PHE A 47 4.62 -7.95 -4.30
C PHE A 47 6.07 -7.73 -3.87
N ILE A 48 6.87 -8.81 -3.79
CA ILE A 48 8.23 -8.76 -3.23
C ILE A 48 9.13 -7.79 -4.00
N PRO A 49 9.21 -7.82 -5.34
CA PRO A 49 10.01 -6.87 -6.10
C PRO A 49 9.58 -5.42 -5.86
N TRP A 50 8.28 -5.12 -5.90
CA TRP A 50 7.76 -3.77 -5.62
C TRP A 50 8.10 -3.30 -4.20
N PHE A 51 7.97 -4.19 -3.22
CA PHE A 51 8.26 -3.90 -1.83
C PHE A 51 9.74 -3.57 -1.62
N ILE A 52 10.64 -4.37 -2.22
CA ILE A 52 12.10 -4.13 -2.18
C ILE A 52 12.44 -2.79 -2.84
N LEU A 53 11.91 -2.52 -4.03
CA LEU A 53 12.14 -1.26 -4.75
C LEU A 53 11.76 -0.07 -3.86
N ILE A 54 10.61 -0.14 -3.20
CA ILE A 54 10.07 0.96 -2.42
C ILE A 54 10.83 1.16 -1.10
N ILE A 55 11.32 0.08 -0.48
CA ILE A 55 12.26 0.19 0.64
C ILE A 55 13.55 0.89 0.19
N LEU A 56 14.10 0.50 -0.96
CA LEU A 56 15.35 1.10 -1.48
C LEU A 56 15.18 2.59 -1.81
N LEU A 57 14.04 2.97 -2.38
CA LEU A 57 13.69 4.37 -2.62
C LEU A 57 13.52 5.14 -1.30
N LYS A 58 12.93 4.52 -0.28
CA LYS A 58 12.72 5.15 1.05
C LYS A 58 14.00 5.28 1.87
N LEU A 59 15.03 4.51 1.54
CA LEU A 59 16.40 4.64 2.07
C LEU A 59 17.23 5.68 1.28
N GLU A 60 16.61 6.39 0.32
CA GLU A 60 17.23 7.46 -0.47
C GLU A 60 18.59 7.07 -1.09
N LYS A 61 18.73 5.82 -1.54
CA LYS A 61 19.94 5.41 -2.26
C LYS A 61 20.00 6.12 -3.60
N ASP A 62 21.02 6.96 -3.80
CA ASP A 62 21.20 7.84 -4.97
C ASP A 62 20.85 7.17 -6.31
N PHE A 63 21.38 5.97 -6.56
CA PHE A 63 21.12 5.20 -7.78
C PHE A 63 19.63 4.97 -8.07
N PHE A 64 18.84 4.68 -7.03
CA PHE A 64 17.41 4.37 -7.15
C PHE A 64 16.57 5.64 -7.32
N VAL A 65 16.96 6.72 -6.66
CA VAL A 65 16.29 8.02 -6.76
C VAL A 65 16.48 8.61 -8.16
N ASP A 66 17.71 8.60 -8.68
CA ASP A 66 18.03 9.12 -10.01
C ASP A 66 17.35 8.35 -11.14
N ASN A 67 17.14 7.04 -10.95
CA ASN A 67 16.51 6.17 -11.94
C ASN A 67 15.07 5.80 -11.60
N MET A 68 14.41 6.51 -10.69
CA MET A 68 13.08 6.16 -10.18
C MET A 68 12.08 5.87 -11.32
N TRP A 69 11.93 6.76 -12.30
CA TRP A 69 10.98 6.55 -13.40
C TRP A 69 11.30 5.32 -14.26
N LYS A 70 12.58 5.04 -14.53
CA LYS A 70 12.99 3.87 -15.31
C LYS A 70 12.68 2.59 -14.55
N LEU A 71 12.93 2.58 -13.24
CA LEU A 71 12.63 1.44 -12.36
C LEU A 71 11.11 1.21 -12.27
N PHE A 72 10.32 2.27 -12.06
CA PHE A 72 8.86 2.15 -12.08
C PHE A 72 8.32 1.59 -13.39
N LEU A 73 8.87 2.01 -14.53
CA LEU A 73 8.49 1.48 -15.85
C LEU A 73 8.87 0.00 -15.98
N LEU A 74 10.09 -0.37 -15.60
CA LEU A 74 10.57 -1.76 -15.64
C LEU A 74 9.72 -2.68 -14.76
N PHE A 75 9.42 -2.27 -13.53
CA PHE A 75 8.57 -3.02 -12.62
C PHE A 75 7.11 -3.03 -13.09
N GLY A 76 6.62 -1.95 -13.72
CA GLY A 76 5.31 -1.91 -14.37
C GLY A 76 5.18 -2.96 -15.48
N ILE A 77 6.16 -3.04 -16.38
CA ILE A 77 6.22 -4.06 -17.44
C ILE A 77 6.30 -5.46 -16.83
N TYR A 78 7.17 -5.66 -15.85
CA TYR A 78 7.28 -6.94 -15.13
C TYR A 78 5.92 -7.37 -14.56
N THR A 79 5.21 -6.45 -13.90
CA THR A 79 3.91 -6.76 -13.29
C THR A 79 2.86 -7.11 -14.33
N PHE A 80 2.85 -6.37 -15.44
CA PHE A 80 1.96 -6.63 -16.58
C PHE A 80 2.19 -8.04 -17.16
N ILE A 81 3.45 -8.42 -17.38
CA ILE A 81 3.81 -9.76 -17.85
C ILE A 81 3.36 -10.83 -16.84
N MET A 82 3.62 -10.62 -15.54
CA MET A 82 3.21 -11.57 -14.50
C MET A 82 1.69 -11.75 -14.42
N ILE A 83 0.92 -10.67 -14.61
CA ILE A 83 -0.54 -10.75 -14.69
C ILE A 83 -0.96 -11.57 -15.92
N ILE A 84 -0.38 -11.31 -17.09
CA ILE A 84 -0.67 -12.08 -18.31
C ILE A 84 -0.40 -13.57 -18.10
N ILE A 85 0.76 -13.93 -17.56
CA ILE A 85 1.10 -15.32 -17.28
C ILE A 85 0.09 -15.94 -16.30
N GLY A 86 -0.27 -15.21 -15.24
CA GLY A 86 -1.26 -15.66 -14.26
C GLY A 86 -2.64 -15.95 -14.87
N ILE A 87 -3.06 -15.17 -15.87
CA ILE A 87 -4.35 -15.37 -16.57
C ILE A 87 -4.40 -16.69 -17.34
N PHE A 88 -3.27 -17.22 -17.81
CA PHE A 88 -3.21 -18.48 -18.56
C PHE A 88 -3.19 -19.74 -17.68
N ILE A 89 -3.15 -19.60 -16.35
CA ILE A 89 -3.24 -20.73 -15.41
C ILE A 89 -4.70 -21.22 -15.39
N PRO A 90 -4.98 -22.54 -15.44
CA PRO A 90 -6.32 -23.08 -15.65
C PRO A 90 -7.39 -22.46 -14.74
N MET A 91 -8.49 -22.09 -15.42
CA MET A 91 -9.46 -21.11 -15.00
C MET A 91 -10.33 -21.56 -13.82
N GLY A 92 -10.33 -20.75 -12.77
CA GLY A 92 -11.34 -20.76 -11.72
C GLY A 92 -11.88 -19.34 -11.48
N ALA A 93 -12.83 -19.21 -10.55
CA ALA A 93 -13.42 -17.92 -10.16
C ALA A 93 -12.40 -16.91 -9.58
N ASP A 94 -11.16 -17.34 -9.32
CA ASP A 94 -10.13 -16.56 -8.62
C ASP A 94 -9.30 -15.64 -9.52
N MET A 95 -9.50 -15.68 -10.85
CA MET A 95 -8.77 -14.81 -11.79
C MET A 95 -9.05 -13.32 -11.53
N ILE A 96 -10.33 -12.94 -11.38
CA ILE A 96 -10.69 -11.54 -11.12
C ILE A 96 -10.15 -11.08 -9.75
N PRO A 97 -10.37 -11.82 -8.65
CA PRO A 97 -9.73 -11.53 -7.36
C PRO A 97 -8.21 -11.40 -7.46
N PHE A 98 -7.53 -12.30 -8.18
CA PHE A 98 -6.08 -12.24 -8.38
C PHE A 98 -5.61 -10.92 -9.00
N ILE A 99 -6.24 -10.49 -10.10
CA ILE A 99 -5.89 -9.23 -10.79
C ILE A 99 -6.13 -8.04 -9.86
N MET A 100 -7.30 -7.99 -9.23
CA MET A 100 -7.70 -6.88 -8.36
C MET A 100 -6.82 -6.79 -7.11
N ILE A 101 -6.49 -7.93 -6.49
CA ILE A 101 -5.58 -8.02 -5.34
C ILE A 101 -4.18 -7.55 -5.74
N SER A 102 -3.65 -8.01 -6.88
CA SER A 102 -2.33 -7.61 -7.37
C SER A 102 -2.22 -6.10 -7.58
N ILE A 103 -3.21 -5.48 -8.24
CA ILE A 103 -3.28 -4.02 -8.43
C ILE A 103 -3.39 -3.30 -7.09
N SER A 104 -4.23 -3.79 -6.18
CA SER A 104 -4.42 -3.20 -4.85
C SER A 104 -3.12 -3.14 -4.05
N TYR A 105 -2.26 -4.17 -4.14
CA TYR A 105 -0.97 -4.16 -3.46
C TYR A 105 -0.04 -3.09 -3.97
N ILE A 106 0.09 -2.96 -5.29
CA ILE A 106 0.95 -1.93 -5.89
C ILE A 106 0.49 -0.56 -5.43
N LEU A 107 -0.82 -0.28 -5.50
CA LEU A 107 -1.39 1.00 -5.05
C LEU A 107 -1.12 1.28 -3.57
N LEU A 108 -1.27 0.27 -2.70
CA LEU A 108 -1.03 0.43 -1.28
C LEU A 108 0.46 0.64 -0.96
N ILE A 109 1.36 -0.06 -1.65
CA ILE A 109 2.81 0.13 -1.49
C ILE A 109 3.19 1.55 -1.92
N LEU A 110 2.67 2.03 -3.06
CA LEU A 110 2.90 3.40 -3.52
C LEU A 110 2.34 4.43 -2.54
N SER A 111 1.15 4.19 -2.01
CA SER A 111 0.58 5.03 -0.95
C SER A 111 1.50 5.04 0.27
N TRP A 112 1.95 3.87 0.74
CA TRP A 112 2.86 3.76 1.87
C TRP A 112 4.21 4.46 1.65
N HIS A 113 4.73 4.47 0.44
CA HIS A 113 5.94 5.23 0.08
C HIS A 113 5.74 6.73 0.31
N PHE A 114 4.67 7.29 -0.24
CA PHE A 114 4.37 8.72 -0.17
C PHE A 114 3.67 9.18 1.12
N ALA A 115 3.45 8.27 2.08
CA ALA A 115 2.74 8.54 3.33
C ALA A 115 3.29 9.76 4.10
N LEU A 116 4.62 9.92 4.14
CA LEU A 116 5.31 10.99 4.85
C LEU A 116 5.75 12.16 3.96
N SER A 117 5.44 12.14 2.67
CA SER A 117 5.87 13.19 1.75
C SER A 117 5.31 14.56 2.14
N ILE A 118 6.10 15.59 1.88
CA ILE A 118 5.75 17.01 2.07
C ILE A 118 5.27 17.62 0.74
N PHE A 119 5.56 16.96 -0.39
CA PHE A 119 5.21 17.45 -1.72
C PHE A 119 3.73 17.24 -2.03
N LYS A 120 3.07 18.28 -2.54
CA LYS A 120 1.62 18.24 -2.80
C LYS A 120 1.23 17.12 -3.78
N LYS A 121 1.99 16.92 -4.85
CA LYS A 121 1.71 15.90 -5.88
C LYS A 121 1.80 14.49 -5.29
N GLU A 122 2.87 14.18 -4.58
CA GLU A 122 3.06 12.88 -3.93
C GLU A 122 1.98 12.61 -2.88
N LYS A 123 1.56 13.65 -2.15
CA LYS A 123 0.46 13.51 -1.18
C LYS A 123 -0.87 13.18 -1.84
N THR A 124 -1.15 13.73 -3.02
CA THR A 124 -2.35 13.34 -3.78
C THR A 124 -2.29 11.88 -4.21
N ILE A 125 -1.11 11.37 -4.60
CA ILE A 125 -0.92 9.95 -4.94
C ILE A 125 -1.17 9.08 -3.71
N PHE A 126 -0.66 9.47 -2.53
CA PHE A 126 -0.94 8.78 -1.27
C PHE A 126 -2.44 8.62 -1.00
N LEU A 127 -3.20 9.72 -1.07
CA LEU A 127 -4.64 9.71 -0.78
C LEU A 127 -5.43 8.92 -1.82
N ILE A 128 -5.19 9.17 -3.11
CA ILE A 128 -5.91 8.50 -4.19
C ILE A 128 -5.62 7.00 -4.17
N GLY A 129 -4.34 6.62 -4.06
CA GLY A 129 -3.94 5.20 -3.99
C GLY A 129 -4.55 4.49 -2.79
N GLY A 130 -4.56 5.14 -1.62
CA GLY A 130 -5.19 4.62 -0.40
C GLY A 130 -6.70 4.43 -0.54
N ILE A 131 -7.41 5.40 -1.13
CA ILE A 131 -8.86 5.31 -1.37
C ILE A 131 -9.19 4.18 -2.34
N ILE A 132 -8.49 4.09 -3.47
CA ILE A 132 -8.70 3.03 -4.46
C ILE A 132 -8.44 1.66 -3.82
N TYR A 133 -7.37 1.53 -3.03
CA TYR A 133 -7.09 0.31 -2.27
C TYR A 133 -8.25 -0.08 -1.34
N CYS A 134 -8.82 0.88 -0.60
CA CYS A 134 -9.95 0.62 0.28
C CYS A 134 -11.18 0.14 -0.49
N ILE A 135 -11.50 0.78 -1.63
CA ILE A 135 -12.62 0.39 -2.49
C ILE A 135 -12.42 -1.03 -3.02
N LEU A 136 -11.24 -1.33 -3.59
CA LEU A 136 -10.93 -2.67 -4.10
C LEU A 136 -10.98 -3.73 -3.00
N SER A 137 -10.50 -3.40 -1.79
CA SER A 137 -10.56 -4.31 -0.65
C SER A 137 -11.99 -4.62 -0.24
N VAL A 138 -12.88 -3.63 -0.19
CA VAL A 138 -14.29 -3.81 0.16
C VAL A 138 -15.03 -4.65 -0.89
N ILE A 139 -14.74 -4.45 -2.17
CA ILE A 139 -15.44 -5.13 -3.26
C ILE A 139 -14.92 -6.57 -3.45
N PHE A 140 -13.60 -6.76 -3.48
CA PHE A 140 -12.99 -8.01 -3.93
C PHE A 140 -12.35 -8.83 -2.81
N ARG A 141 -11.93 -8.22 -1.70
CA ARG A 141 -11.20 -8.94 -0.64
C ARG A 141 -12.09 -9.33 0.53
N ILE A 142 -12.85 -8.39 1.10
CA ILE A 142 -13.67 -8.62 2.30
C ILE A 142 -14.72 -9.70 2.07
N PRO A 143 -15.51 -9.72 0.97
CA PRO A 143 -16.54 -10.74 0.79
C PRO A 143 -15.94 -12.15 0.77
N LEU A 144 -14.79 -12.32 0.11
CA LEU A 144 -14.08 -13.60 0.04
C LEU A 144 -13.51 -14.02 1.40
N LEU A 145 -12.92 -13.09 2.16
CA LEU A 145 -12.41 -13.39 3.50
C LEU A 145 -13.53 -13.74 4.49
N VAL A 146 -14.65 -13.02 4.45
CA VAL A 146 -15.81 -13.28 5.30
C VAL A 146 -16.31 -14.71 5.08
N LEU A 147 -16.36 -15.17 3.82
CA LEU A 147 -16.76 -16.53 3.48
C LEU A 147 -15.77 -17.61 3.94
N LYS A 148 -14.47 -17.30 4.03
CA LYS A 148 -13.40 -18.29 4.31
C LYS A 148 -12.98 -18.36 5.77
N ILE A 149 -12.80 -17.23 6.44
CA ILE A 149 -12.22 -17.14 7.80
C ILE A 149 -13.07 -16.29 8.75
N GLY A 150 -14.16 -15.69 8.26
CA GLY A 150 -15.07 -14.86 9.05
C GLY A 150 -14.75 -13.36 9.03
N LEU A 151 -15.74 -12.59 9.46
CA LEU A 151 -15.79 -11.14 9.27
C LEU A 151 -14.72 -10.36 10.04
N LEU A 152 -14.40 -10.79 11.26
CA LEU A 152 -13.45 -10.09 12.12
C LEU A 152 -12.05 -10.06 11.51
N LEU A 153 -11.57 -11.21 11.03
CA LEU A 153 -10.27 -11.29 10.34
C LEU A 153 -10.34 -10.60 8.97
N GLY A 154 -11.45 -10.76 8.24
CA GLY A 154 -11.63 -10.18 6.91
C GLY A 154 -11.55 -8.65 6.84
N ILE A 155 -11.93 -7.96 7.92
CA ILE A 155 -11.94 -6.49 7.98
C ILE A 155 -10.72 -5.93 8.71
N SER A 156 -10.07 -6.73 9.57
CA SER A 156 -9.00 -6.28 10.47
C SER A 156 -7.87 -5.53 9.76
N ALA A 157 -7.34 -6.08 8.66
CA ALA A 157 -6.23 -5.46 7.92
C ALA A 157 -6.63 -4.12 7.28
N LEU A 158 -7.85 -4.03 6.74
CA LEU A 158 -8.38 -2.79 6.17
C LEU A 158 -8.53 -1.71 7.25
N VAL A 159 -9.05 -2.07 8.43
CA VAL A 159 -9.20 -1.14 9.56
C VAL A 159 -7.85 -0.59 10.01
N ILE A 160 -6.82 -1.44 10.12
CA ILE A 160 -5.47 -1.01 10.48
C ILE A 160 -4.93 0.01 9.46
N ILE A 161 -5.12 -0.24 8.16
CA ILE A 161 -4.67 0.66 7.09
C ILE A 161 -5.41 1.99 7.15
N VAL A 162 -6.75 1.97 7.28
CA VAL A 162 -7.57 3.18 7.37
C VAL A 162 -7.20 4.01 8.60
N LEU A 163 -7.01 3.38 9.75
CA LEU A 163 -6.52 4.05 10.95
C LEU A 163 -5.15 4.70 10.74
N GLY A 164 -4.23 3.99 10.08
CA GLY A 164 -2.91 4.52 9.73
C GLY A 164 -3.00 5.76 8.83
N MET A 165 -3.84 5.72 7.79
CA MET A 165 -4.07 6.86 6.90
C MET A 165 -4.71 8.05 7.65
N LEU A 166 -5.73 7.80 8.48
CA LEU A 166 -6.39 8.83 9.26
C LEU A 166 -5.42 9.52 10.23
N LEU A 167 -4.56 8.75 10.91
CA LEU A 167 -3.54 9.32 11.81
C LEU A 167 -2.58 10.26 11.08
N ILE A 168 -2.13 9.89 9.88
CA ILE A 168 -1.29 10.75 9.05
C ILE A 168 -2.03 12.05 8.70
N ILE A 169 -3.27 11.96 8.24
CA ILE A 169 -4.07 13.11 7.82
C ILE A 169 -4.33 14.05 9.01
N ILE A 170 -4.72 13.50 10.16
CA ILE A 170 -4.96 14.27 11.40
C ILE A 170 -3.68 14.98 11.84
N ALA A 171 -2.55 14.26 11.89
CA ALA A 171 -1.28 14.85 12.27
C ALA A 171 -0.87 16.00 11.34
N GLU A 172 -1.09 15.84 10.03
CA GLU A 172 -0.80 16.89 9.05
C GLU A 172 -1.71 18.10 9.17
N MET A 173 -3.02 17.91 9.40
CA MET A 173 -3.93 19.02 9.64
C MET A 173 -3.51 19.83 10.87
N VAL A 174 -3.09 19.15 11.95
CA VAL A 174 -2.60 19.80 13.17
C VAL A 174 -1.31 20.56 12.91
N MET A 175 -0.34 19.99 12.18
CA MET A 175 0.91 20.67 11.85
C MET A 175 0.69 21.88 10.93
N LYS A 176 -0.21 21.77 9.94
CA LYS A 176 -0.61 22.91 9.08
C LYS A 176 -1.21 24.03 9.90
N LYS A 177 -2.16 23.72 10.80
CA LYS A 177 -2.78 24.70 11.69
C LYS A 177 -1.76 25.41 12.59
N LYS A 178 -0.69 24.71 12.97
CA LYS A 178 0.43 25.25 13.77
C LYS A 178 1.50 25.97 12.93
N GLY A 179 1.36 26.04 11.60
CA GLY A 179 2.37 26.62 10.70
C GLY A 179 3.68 25.83 10.63
N LEU A 180 3.67 24.55 11.05
CA LEU A 180 4.85 23.69 11.09
C LEU A 180 5.07 22.90 9.79
N LEU A 181 4.04 22.84 8.95
CA LEU A 181 4.08 22.12 7.68
C LEU A 181 3.36 22.95 6.62
N ASN A 182 4.11 23.43 5.64
CA ASN A 182 3.57 23.94 4.38
C ASN A 182 3.92 22.94 3.30
N TRP A 183 2.94 22.56 2.49
CA TRP A 183 3.21 21.71 1.34
C TRP A 183 4.02 22.50 0.33
N ILE A 184 5.09 21.88 -0.16
CA ILE A 184 5.97 22.40 -1.21
C ILE A 184 5.53 21.83 -2.56
#